data_AF-A0A7M1B4W8-F1
#
_entry.id   AF-A0A7M1B4W8-F1
#
_cell.length_a   1.000
_cell.length_b   1.000
_cell.length_c   1.000
_cell.angle_alpha   90.00
_cell.angle_beta   90.00
_cell.angle_gamma   90.00
#
_symmetry.space_group_name_H-M   'P 1'
#
loop_
_entity.id
_entity.type
_entity.pdbx_description
1 polymer ?
#
loop_
_entity_poly.entity_id
_entity_poly.type
_entity_poly.pdbx_seq_one_letter_code
_entity_poly.pdbx_strand_id
1 'polypeptide(L)'
;MFKSILGRKKDDQNDITAEDAALIEKISTMNLTEMRSYIKNNIKDFEVSEEGLNAVLHRLTTQDKKSQSYYLKPDDMDSKKKKAFDLVLTIAENKKITFETVDLMQKFVETYKDIIEAYDKEHKQIYDSRFVDAVNLALENINKKVALKNKMDILGENNSSV
;
A
#
# COMPACT_ATOMS: atom_id res chain seq x y z
N MET A 1 3.02 -2.80 -24.11
CA MET A 1 3.74 -1.52 -24.28
C MET A 1 3.49 -0.61 -23.06
N PHE A 2 4.12 -0.91 -21.93
CA PHE A 2 4.03 -0.14 -20.67
C PHE A 2 5.37 0.55 -20.32
N LYS A 3 6.16 0.92 -21.32
CA LYS A 3 7.57 1.32 -21.14
C LYS A 3 7.79 2.83 -20.99
N SER A 4 6.76 3.64 -20.73
CA SER A 4 6.88 5.10 -20.83
C SER A 4 6.05 5.94 -19.85
N ILE A 5 5.57 5.39 -18.74
CA ILE A 5 4.85 6.17 -17.70
C ILE A 5 5.64 6.25 -16.37
N LEU A 6 6.95 5.99 -16.40
CA LEU A 6 7.84 6.22 -15.25
C LEU A 6 8.80 7.36 -15.56
N GLY A 7 8.26 8.58 -15.60
CA GLY A 7 9.05 9.78 -15.41
C GLY A 7 9.36 9.93 -13.92
N ARG A 8 10.41 9.25 -13.43
CA ARG A 8 11.08 9.60 -12.18
C ARG A 8 12.53 9.95 -12.52
N LYS A 9 12.98 11.10 -11.99
CA LYS A 9 14.32 11.65 -12.19
C LYS A 9 15.38 10.62 -11.80
N LYS A 10 16.46 10.56 -12.59
CA LYS A 10 17.73 9.91 -12.28
C LYS A 10 18.19 10.39 -10.89
N ASP A 11 18.23 9.51 -9.90
CA ASP A 11 19.30 9.45 -8.88
C ASP A 11 19.06 8.38 -7.79
N ASP A 12 17.87 7.75 -7.71
CA ASP A 12 17.64 6.59 -6.83
C ASP A 12 17.19 5.36 -7.63
N GLN A 13 18.12 4.71 -8.33
CA GLN A 13 17.90 3.36 -8.87
C GLN A 13 18.07 2.34 -7.73
N ASN A 14 16.99 2.09 -6.97
CA ASN A 14 16.73 0.73 -6.53
C ASN A 14 16.24 0.00 -7.79
N ASP A 15 17.10 -0.88 -8.34
CA ASP A 15 16.76 -1.68 -9.52
C ASP A 15 15.51 -2.52 -9.22
N ILE A 16 14.37 -2.13 -9.78
CA ILE A 16 13.16 -2.96 -9.78
C ILE A 16 13.55 -4.27 -10.44
N THR A 17 13.53 -5.35 -9.68
CA THR A 17 13.94 -6.66 -10.19
C THR A 17 12.98 -7.13 -11.27
N ALA A 18 13.42 -8.06 -12.13
CA ALA A 18 12.52 -8.68 -13.11
C ALA A 18 11.33 -9.38 -12.43
N GLU A 19 11.52 -9.88 -11.21
CA GLU A 19 10.50 -10.51 -10.38
C GLU A 19 9.47 -9.48 -9.87
N ASP A 20 9.93 -8.32 -9.39
CA ASP A 20 9.04 -7.23 -8.97
C ASP A 20 8.23 -6.68 -10.16
N ALA A 21 8.83 -6.56 -11.33
CA ALA A 21 8.12 -6.13 -12.53
C ALA A 21 6.99 -7.12 -12.92
N ALA A 22 7.27 -8.42 -12.88
CA ALA A 22 6.28 -9.46 -13.15
C ALA A 22 5.17 -9.48 -12.10
N LEU A 23 5.52 -9.28 -10.83
CA LEU A 23 4.58 -9.16 -9.72
C LEU A 23 3.66 -7.94 -9.89
N ILE A 24 4.21 -6.77 -10.21
CA ILE A 24 3.44 -5.54 -10.45
C ILE A 24 2.46 -5.75 -11.62
N GLU A 25 2.91 -6.37 -12.70
CA GLU A 25 2.04 -6.70 -13.84
C GLU A 25 0.93 -7.65 -13.41
N LYS A 26 1.23 -8.68 -12.62
CA LYS A 26 0.22 -9.61 -12.10
C LYS A 26 -0.80 -8.89 -11.21
N ILE A 27 -0.33 -8.09 -10.25
CA ILE A 27 -1.17 -7.30 -9.33
C ILE A 27 -2.09 -6.36 -10.11
N SER A 28 -1.67 -5.82 -11.26
CA SER A 28 -2.51 -4.95 -12.09
C SER A 28 -3.78 -5.64 -12.62
N THR A 29 -3.79 -6.97 -12.68
CA THR A 29 -4.90 -7.79 -13.20
C THR A 29 -5.75 -8.45 -12.11
N MET A 30 -5.26 -8.54 -10.88
CA MET A 30 -5.94 -9.22 -9.76
C MET A 30 -7.33 -8.65 -9.40
N ASN A 31 -8.17 -9.37 -8.68
CA ASN A 31 -9.34 -8.79 -8.00
C ASN A 31 -9.04 -8.53 -6.52
N LEU A 32 -9.96 -7.89 -5.78
CA LEU A 32 -9.77 -7.60 -4.34
C LEU A 32 -9.47 -8.85 -3.50
N THR A 33 -10.06 -10.00 -3.85
CA THR A 33 -9.82 -11.26 -3.14
C THR A 33 -8.40 -11.75 -3.37
N GLU A 34 -7.92 -11.70 -4.61
CA GLU A 34 -6.56 -12.08 -4.98
C GLU A 34 -5.53 -11.15 -4.36
N MET A 35 -5.76 -9.82 -4.38
CA MET A 35 -4.89 -8.86 -3.69
C MET A 35 -4.84 -9.14 -2.18
N ARG A 36 -5.97 -9.49 -1.57
CA ARG A 36 -6.00 -9.86 -0.15
C ARG A 36 -5.20 -11.12 0.13
N SER A 37 -5.32 -12.12 -0.74
CA SER A 37 -4.53 -13.36 -0.65
C SER A 37 -3.04 -13.07 -0.79
N TYR A 38 -2.66 -12.17 -1.70
CA TYR A 38 -1.28 -11.70 -1.85
C TYR A 38 -0.79 -11.08 -0.54
N ILE A 39 -1.46 -10.06 -0.01
CA ILE A 39 -1.05 -9.34 1.22
C ILE A 39 -0.96 -10.26 2.45
N LYS A 40 -1.79 -11.31 2.50
CA LYS A 40 -1.74 -12.33 3.56
C LYS A 40 -0.67 -13.41 3.35
N ASN A 41 0.18 -13.26 2.33
CA ASN A 41 1.21 -14.22 1.93
C ASN A 41 0.65 -15.63 1.64
N ASN A 42 -0.55 -15.70 1.07
CA ASN A 42 -1.22 -16.97 0.73
C ASN A 42 -0.98 -17.39 -0.74
N ILE A 43 -0.20 -16.64 -1.50
CA ILE A 43 0.16 -16.97 -2.89
C ILE A 43 1.57 -17.57 -2.88
N LYS A 44 1.68 -18.84 -3.26
CA LYS A 44 2.94 -19.61 -3.16
C LYS A 44 4.07 -19.04 -4.02
N ASP A 45 3.72 -18.45 -5.16
CA ASP A 45 4.69 -18.03 -6.17
C ASP A 45 5.12 -16.56 -6.03
N PHE A 46 4.52 -15.82 -5.10
CA PHE A 46 4.77 -14.39 -4.92
C PHE A 46 4.81 -14.03 -3.44
N GLU A 47 6.00 -13.71 -2.93
CA GLU A 47 6.15 -13.19 -1.58
C GLU A 47 5.64 -11.74 -1.50
N VAL A 48 5.08 -11.37 -0.35
CA VAL A 48 4.75 -9.96 -0.08
C VAL A 48 6.04 -9.13 -0.09
N SER A 49 6.11 -8.09 -0.90
CA SER A 49 7.23 -7.14 -0.97
C SER A 49 6.74 -5.69 -0.80
N GLU A 50 7.65 -4.75 -0.58
CA GLU A 50 7.30 -3.33 -0.42
C GLU A 50 6.66 -2.80 -1.72
N GLU A 51 7.26 -3.17 -2.85
CA GLU A 51 6.83 -2.86 -4.21
C GLU A 51 5.44 -3.43 -4.50
N GLY A 52 5.17 -4.66 -4.05
CA GLY A 52 3.87 -5.29 -4.24
C GLY A 52 2.77 -4.65 -3.40
N LEU A 53 3.06 -4.25 -2.15
CA LEU A 53 2.11 -3.47 -1.33
C LEU A 53 1.79 -2.13 -2.01
N ASN A 54 2.82 -1.44 -2.50
CA ASN A 54 2.67 -0.18 -3.22
C ASN A 54 1.88 -0.39 -4.52
N ALA A 55 2.09 -1.48 -5.26
CA ALA A 55 1.35 -1.80 -6.47
C ALA A 55 -0.15 -2.00 -6.21
N VAL A 56 -0.51 -2.66 -5.10
CA VAL A 56 -1.92 -2.82 -4.70
C VAL A 56 -2.54 -1.45 -4.41
N LEU A 57 -1.90 -0.62 -3.60
CA LEU A 57 -2.43 0.71 -3.28
C LEU A 57 -2.49 1.63 -4.50
N HIS A 58 -1.48 1.59 -5.37
CA HIS A 58 -1.49 2.33 -6.62
C HIS A 58 -2.69 1.98 -7.48
N ARG A 59 -3.00 0.68 -7.58
CA ARG A 59 -4.17 0.25 -8.33
C ARG A 59 -5.48 0.77 -7.73
N LEU A 60 -5.57 0.85 -6.41
CA LEU A 60 -6.75 1.38 -5.73
C LEU A 60 -6.85 2.90 -5.83
N THR A 61 -5.75 3.64 -5.97
CA THR A 61 -5.72 5.11 -5.93
C THR A 61 -5.49 5.78 -7.28
N THR A 62 -5.25 5.01 -8.34
CA THR A 62 -5.00 5.54 -9.68
C THR A 62 -6.27 5.45 -10.52
N GLN A 63 -6.62 6.56 -11.14
CA GLN A 63 -7.69 6.61 -12.13
C GLN A 63 -7.28 5.80 -13.37
N ASP A 64 -8.14 4.90 -13.82
CA ASP A 64 -7.91 4.18 -15.06
C ASP A 64 -8.02 5.14 -16.25
N LYS A 65 -6.96 5.21 -17.05
CA LYS A 65 -6.88 6.11 -18.22
C LYS A 65 -7.94 5.82 -19.28
N LYS A 66 -8.39 4.56 -19.39
CA LYS A 66 -9.39 4.17 -20.41
C LYS A 66 -10.80 4.53 -19.97
N SER A 67 -11.16 4.15 -18.75
CA SER A 67 -12.51 4.37 -18.22
C SER A 67 -12.70 5.73 -17.55
N GLN A 68 -11.61 6.47 -17.32
CA GLN A 68 -11.57 7.72 -16.54
C GLN A 68 -12.25 7.55 -15.17
N SER A 69 -12.17 6.35 -14.60
CA SER A 69 -12.82 6.03 -13.34
C SER A 69 -11.84 5.45 -12.33
N TYR A 70 -12.08 5.73 -11.07
CA TYR A 70 -11.38 5.13 -9.95
C TYR A 70 -11.89 3.71 -9.68
N TYR A 71 -11.12 2.95 -8.90
CA TYR A 71 -11.45 1.56 -8.61
C TYR A 71 -12.79 1.40 -7.86
N LEU A 72 -13.04 2.30 -6.89
CA LEU A 72 -14.29 2.40 -6.18
C LEU A 72 -15.14 3.55 -6.74
N LYS A 73 -16.44 3.31 -6.79
CA LYS A 73 -17.46 4.29 -7.15
C LYS A 73 -18.52 4.40 -6.05
N PRO A 74 -19.23 5.54 -5.94
CA PRO A 74 -20.28 5.72 -4.94
C PRO A 74 -21.41 4.68 -5.04
N ASP A 75 -21.73 4.23 -6.26
CA ASP A 75 -22.78 3.26 -6.57
C ASP A 75 -22.33 1.78 -6.46
N ASP A 76 -21.05 1.53 -6.17
CA ASP A 76 -20.57 0.18 -5.94
C ASP A 76 -21.26 -0.47 -4.74
N MET A 77 -21.41 -1.80 -4.81
CA MET A 77 -21.93 -2.60 -3.70
C MET A 77 -21.13 -2.39 -2.42
N ASP A 78 -21.82 -2.33 -1.28
CA ASP A 78 -21.20 -2.20 0.05
C ASP A 78 -20.15 -3.27 0.32
N SER A 79 -20.39 -4.49 -0.16
CA SER A 79 -19.42 -5.59 -0.03
C SER A 79 -18.10 -5.31 -0.75
N LYS A 80 -18.10 -4.55 -1.85
CA LYS A 80 -16.89 -4.16 -2.58
C LYS A 80 -16.17 -3.04 -1.84
N LYS A 81 -16.88 -2.00 -1.41
CA LYS A 81 -16.35 -0.88 -0.60
C LYS A 81 -15.66 -1.41 0.66
N LYS A 82 -16.39 -2.23 1.44
CA LYS A 82 -15.87 -2.87 2.65
C LYS A 82 -14.60 -3.68 2.40
N LYS A 83 -14.60 -4.53 1.37
CA LYS A 83 -13.42 -5.34 1.02
C LYS A 83 -12.21 -4.49 0.69
N ALA A 84 -12.40 -3.38 -0.04
CA ALA A 84 -11.31 -2.46 -0.36
C ALA A 84 -10.81 -1.75 0.90
N PHE A 85 -11.70 -1.30 1.78
CA PHE A 85 -11.30 -0.65 3.03
C PHE A 85 -10.53 -1.60 3.95
N ASP A 86 -11.05 -2.81 4.16
CA ASP A 86 -10.38 -3.84 4.96
C ASP A 86 -9.03 -4.25 4.36
N LEU A 87 -8.91 -4.22 3.02
CA LEU A 87 -7.65 -4.50 2.33
C LEU A 87 -6.58 -3.46 2.66
N VAL A 88 -6.91 -2.18 2.55
CA VAL A 88 -5.97 -1.07 2.87
C VAL A 88 -5.56 -1.11 4.34
N LEU A 89 -6.50 -1.37 5.25
CA LEU A 89 -6.18 -1.55 6.67
C LEU A 89 -5.24 -2.76 6.91
N THR A 90 -5.43 -3.86 6.17
CA THR A 90 -4.52 -5.02 6.27
C THR A 90 -3.11 -4.66 5.78
N ILE A 91 -2.99 -3.80 4.76
CA ILE A 91 -1.68 -3.30 4.29
C ILE A 91 -1.00 -2.49 5.39
N ALA A 92 -1.75 -1.66 6.13
CA ALA A 92 -1.24 -0.84 7.22
C ALA A 92 -0.64 -1.61 8.41
N GLU A 93 -1.03 -2.87 8.57
CA GLU A 93 -0.52 -3.76 9.60
C GLU A 93 0.70 -4.57 9.14
N ASN A 94 1.06 -4.49 7.86
CA ASN A 94 2.14 -5.28 7.29
C ASN A 94 3.53 -4.79 7.77
N LYS A 95 4.45 -5.73 8.01
CA LYS A 95 5.81 -5.40 8.45
C LYS A 95 6.67 -4.78 7.34
N LYS A 96 6.28 -4.87 6.07
CA LYS A 96 7.03 -4.38 4.89
C LYS A 96 6.53 -3.01 4.38
N ILE A 97 5.84 -2.24 5.22
CA ILE A 97 5.39 -0.88 4.89
C ILE A 97 6.59 0.08 4.87
N THR A 98 6.55 1.00 3.91
CA THR A 98 7.47 2.14 3.76
C THR A 98 6.73 3.48 3.84
N PHE A 99 7.48 4.59 3.80
CA PHE A 99 6.87 5.92 3.69
C PHE A 99 6.03 6.07 2.43
N GLU A 100 6.44 5.47 1.30
CA GLU A 100 5.64 5.50 0.06
C GLU A 100 4.30 4.76 0.25
N THR A 101 4.30 3.63 0.97
CA THR A 101 3.06 2.93 1.30
C THR A 101 2.11 3.82 2.12
N VAL A 102 2.64 4.56 3.10
CA VAL A 102 1.84 5.47 3.93
C VAL A 102 1.26 6.63 3.12
N ASP A 103 2.06 7.23 2.23
CA ASP A 103 1.60 8.29 1.32
C ASP A 103 0.46 7.81 0.43
N LEU A 104 0.59 6.60 -0.12
CA LEU A 104 -0.47 5.97 -0.92
C LEU A 104 -1.73 5.66 -0.11
N MET A 105 -1.61 5.31 1.17
CA MET A 105 -2.76 5.13 2.04
C MET A 105 -3.47 6.46 2.33
N GLN A 106 -2.73 7.54 2.61
CA GLN A 106 -3.33 8.87 2.78
C GLN A 106 -4.08 9.30 1.52
N LYS A 107 -3.44 9.12 0.36
CA LYS A 107 -4.09 9.35 -0.93
C LYS A 107 -5.36 8.53 -1.13
N PHE A 108 -5.39 7.28 -0.66
CA PHE A 108 -6.61 6.45 -0.72
C PHE A 108 -7.75 7.08 0.09
N VAL A 109 -7.47 7.51 1.32
CA VAL A 109 -8.45 8.15 2.20
C VAL A 109 -8.96 9.44 1.58
N GLU A 110 -8.07 10.28 1.05
CA GLU A 110 -8.45 11.53 0.38
C GLU A 110 -9.29 11.29 -0.88
N THR A 111 -8.89 10.32 -1.72
CA THR A 111 -9.58 10.00 -2.98
C THR A 111 -11.00 9.49 -2.73
N TYR A 112 -11.21 8.75 -1.65
CA TYR A 112 -12.48 8.10 -1.35
C TYR A 112 -13.21 8.65 -0.13
N LYS A 113 -12.84 9.86 0.33
CA LYS A 113 -13.39 10.50 1.52
C LYS A 113 -14.92 10.46 1.55
N ASP A 114 -15.56 10.92 0.49
CA ASP A 114 -17.03 10.95 0.40
C ASP A 114 -17.65 9.54 0.49
N ILE A 115 -17.01 8.54 -0.11
CA ILE A 115 -17.47 7.15 -0.07
C ILE A 115 -17.31 6.57 1.34
N ILE A 116 -16.18 6.86 2.01
CA ILE A 116 -15.89 6.41 3.37
C ILE A 116 -16.88 7.03 4.36
N GLU A 117 -17.07 8.35 4.32
CA GLU A 117 -18.01 9.07 5.20
C GLU A 117 -19.45 8.58 5.02
N ALA A 118 -19.90 8.41 3.77
CA ALA A 118 -21.22 7.86 3.48
C ALA A 118 -21.37 6.43 4.03
N TYR A 119 -20.37 5.58 3.79
CA TYR A 119 -20.38 4.20 4.26
C TYR A 119 -20.42 4.11 5.80
N ASP A 120 -19.62 4.91 6.49
CA ASP A 120 -19.58 4.95 7.96
C ASP A 120 -20.93 5.39 8.54
N LYS A 121 -21.57 6.40 7.95
CA LYS A 121 -22.88 6.88 8.36
C LYS A 121 -23.99 5.86 8.14
N GLU A 122 -24.02 5.22 6.98
CA GLU A 122 -25.06 4.26 6.60
C GLU A 122 -24.96 2.96 7.39
N HIS A 123 -23.74 2.46 7.61
CA HIS A 123 -23.49 1.15 8.21
C HIS A 123 -23.05 1.20 9.68
N LYS A 124 -23.04 2.40 10.29
CA LYS A 124 -22.56 2.65 11.66
C LYS A 124 -21.16 2.07 11.87
N GLN A 125 -20.29 2.27 10.90
CA GLN A 125 -18.88 1.88 10.94
C GLN A 125 -18.01 3.10 11.27
N ILE A 126 -16.71 2.87 11.45
CA ILE A 126 -15.72 3.88 11.82
C ILE A 126 -14.45 3.76 10.98
N TYR A 127 -14.59 3.49 9.68
CA TYR A 127 -13.45 3.36 8.77
C TYR A 127 -12.60 4.62 8.72
N ASP A 128 -13.19 5.82 8.74
CA ASP A 128 -12.45 7.08 8.75
C ASP A 128 -11.45 7.14 9.93
N SER A 129 -11.96 6.95 11.16
CA SER A 129 -11.12 6.88 12.36
C SER A 129 -10.09 5.74 12.29
N ARG A 130 -10.49 4.56 11.81
CA ARG A 130 -9.58 3.41 11.70
C ARG A 130 -8.44 3.69 10.71
N PHE A 131 -8.68 4.44 9.65
CA PHE A 131 -7.63 4.84 8.71
C PHE A 131 -6.65 5.82 9.35
N VAL A 132 -7.14 6.81 10.10
CA VAL A 132 -6.28 7.74 10.85
C VAL A 132 -5.39 6.96 11.83
N ASP A 133 -5.97 6.06 12.61
CA ASP A 133 -5.23 5.23 13.56
C ASP A 133 -4.21 4.33 12.86
N ALA A 134 -4.58 3.71 11.73
CA ALA A 134 -3.71 2.85 10.96
C ALA A 134 -2.52 3.61 10.33
N VAL A 135 -2.75 4.81 9.80
CA VAL A 135 -1.69 5.68 9.28
C VAL A 135 -0.72 6.09 10.40
N ASN A 136 -1.24 6.51 11.55
CA ASN A 136 -0.42 6.87 12.70
C ASN A 136 0.43 5.69 13.18
N LEU A 137 -0.18 4.50 13.30
CA LEU A 137 0.52 3.29 13.68
C LEU A 137 1.62 2.91 12.67
N ALA A 138 1.35 3.02 11.37
CA ALA A 138 2.32 2.76 10.32
C ALA A 138 3.52 3.71 10.42
N LEU A 139 3.28 5.00 10.62
CA LEU A 139 4.33 6.00 10.83
C LEU A 139 5.17 5.71 12.08
N GLU A 140 4.53 5.37 13.20
CA GLU A 140 5.25 4.97 14.41
C GLU A 140 6.15 3.75 14.17
N ASN A 141 5.66 2.74 13.45
CA ASN A 141 6.42 1.53 13.16
C ASN A 141 7.63 1.82 12.26
N ILE A 142 7.48 2.70 11.27
CA ILE A 142 8.60 3.16 10.44
C ILE A 142 9.63 3.90 11.30
N ASN A 143 9.20 4.82 12.15
CA ASN A 143 10.09 5.57 13.04
C ASN A 143 10.86 4.64 14.01
N LYS A 144 10.19 3.60 14.55
CA LYS A 144 10.84 2.58 15.39
C LYS A 144 11.90 1.80 14.61
N LYS A 145 11.64 1.43 13.35
CA LYS A 145 12.65 0.77 12.49
C LYS A 145 13.86 1.67 12.24
N VAL A 146 13.65 2.95 11.93
CA VAL A 146 14.74 3.91 11.72
C VAL A 146 15.58 4.08 12.99
N ALA A 147 14.93 4.22 14.15
CA ALA A 147 15.63 4.32 15.43
C ALA A 147 16.46 3.06 15.76
N LEU A 148 15.94 1.87 15.44
CA LEU A 148 16.68 0.61 15.60
C LEU A 148 17.89 0.53 14.67
N LYS A 149 17.73 0.89 13.39
CA LYS A 149 18.82 0.94 12.42
C LYS A 149 19.94 1.85 12.90
N ASN A 150 19.60 3.08 13.31
CA ASN A 150 20.58 4.03 13.83
C ASN A 150 21.34 3.50 15.06
N LYS A 151 20.65 2.79 15.97
CA LYS A 151 21.31 2.15 17.12
C LYS A 151 22.27 1.02 16.69
N MET A 152 21.90 0.24 15.69
CA MET A 152 22.75 -0.84 15.16
C MET A 152 23.98 -0.28 14.44
N ASP A 153 23.82 0.80 13.67
CA ASP A 153 24.92 1.45 12.95
C ASP A 153 25.98 1.98 13.95
N ILE A 154 25.55 2.63 15.04
CA ILE A 154 26.44 3.08 16.12
C ILE A 154 27.18 1.91 16.79
N LEU A 155 26.52 0.75 16.97
CA LEU A 155 27.14 -0.44 17.58
C LEU A 155 28.10 -1.16 16.62
N GLY A 156 27.82 -1.14 15.31
CA GLY A 156 28.68 -1.72 14.28
C GLY A 156 29.97 -0.92 14.06
N GLU A 157 29.89 0.41 14.11
CA GLU A 157 31.07 1.28 14.05
C GLU A 157 31.98 1.09 15.27
N ASN A 158 31.41 0.89 16.47
CA ASN A 158 32.17 0.67 17.70
C ASN A 158 32.89 -0.69 17.79
N ASN A 159 32.48 -1.69 17.00
CA ASN A 159 33.11 -3.02 16.98
C ASN A 159 34.14 -3.19 15.86
N SER A 160 34.31 -2.20 14.97
CA SER A 160 35.30 -2.22 13.89
C SER A 160 36.64 -1.58 14.27
N SER A 161 36.80 -1.22 15.55
CA SER A 161 38.00 -0.59 16.12
C SER A 161 38.59 -1.45 17.24
N VAL A 162 38.94 -2.71 16.95
CA VAL A 162 39.82 -3.55 17.81
C VAL A 162 40.76 -4.36 16.94
#